data_AF-A0A0G0U9W1-F1
#
_entry.id   AF-A0A0G0U9W1-F1
#
_cell.length_a   1.000
_cell.length_b   1.000
_cell.length_c   1.000
_cell.angle_alpha   90.00
_cell.angle_beta   90.00
_cell.angle_gamma   90.00
#
_symmetry.space_group_name_H-M   'P 1'
#
loop_
_entity.id
_entity.type
_entity.pdbx_description
1 polymer ?
#
loop_
_entity_poly.entity_id
_entity_poly.type
_entity_poly.pdbx_seq_one_letter_code
_entity_poly.pdbx_strand_id
1 'polypeptide(L)' 'MADISTEIAGVKLETCVFNTAGPADVTLKELEVIGKSKSSAITMKSCTLEQRKGNPEPRYA' A
#
# COMPACT_ATOMS: atom_id res chain seq x y z
N MET A 1 -5.07 20.62 15.98
CA MET A 1 -4.52 19.56 15.11
C MET A 1 -4.54 20.07 13.67
N ALA A 2 -3.55 19.72 12.86
CA ALA A 2 -3.56 20.07 11.44
C ALA A 2 -4.52 19.15 10.67
N ASP A 3 -5.22 19.71 9.68
CA ASP A 3 -5.95 18.92 8.70
C ASP A 3 -4.94 18.27 7.75
N ILE A 4 -5.02 16.96 7.62
CA ILE A 4 -4.17 16.16 6.73
C ILE A 4 -4.99 15.40 5.69
N SER A 5 -6.26 15.74 5.51
CA SER A 5 -7.11 15.17 4.45
C SER A 5 -6.66 15.63 3.06
N THR A 6 -7.08 14.88 2.03
CA THR A 6 -6.77 15.21 0.63
C THR A 6 -7.80 14.61 -0.32
N GLU A 7 -7.76 15.01 -1.58
CA GLU A 7 -8.54 14.40 -2.66
C GLU A 7 -7.61 13.94 -3.79
N ILE A 8 -7.80 12.72 -4.28
CA ILE A 8 -7.05 12.18 -5.41
C ILE A 8 -8.04 11.65 -6.44
N ALA A 9 -8.01 12.18 -7.67
CA ALA A 9 -8.86 11.76 -8.77
C ALA A 9 -10.37 11.73 -8.42
N GLY A 10 -10.86 12.67 -7.61
CA GLY A 10 -12.25 12.74 -7.16
C GLY A 10 -12.58 11.90 -5.92
N VAL A 11 -11.61 11.15 -5.38
CA VAL A 11 -11.78 10.33 -4.16
C VAL A 11 -11.26 11.10 -2.96
N LYS A 12 -12.14 11.37 -1.99
CA LYS A 12 -11.77 11.99 -0.72
C LYS A 12 -11.07 10.99 0.20
N LEU A 13 -9.98 11.42 0.81
CA LEU A 13 -9.17 10.66 1.75
C LEU A 13 -9.08 11.43 3.07
N GLU A 14 -9.37 10.75 4.18
CA GLU A 14 -9.34 11.32 5.54
C GLU A 14 -7.91 11.69 5.98
N THR A 15 -6.90 11.06 5.37
CA THR A 15 -5.49 11.40 5.52
C THR A 15 -4.75 11.25 4.20
N CYS A 16 -3.70 12.06 4.00
CA CYS A 16 -2.74 11.94 2.91
C CYS A 16 -1.71 10.81 3.12
N VAL A 17 -1.84 10.01 4.17
CA VAL A 17 -0.93 8.91 4.50
C VAL A 17 -1.51 7.56 4.08
N PHE A 18 -0.73 6.83 3.28
CA PHE A 18 -0.99 5.44 2.90
C PHE A 18 0.32 4.75 2.48
N ASN A 19 0.28 3.42 2.30
CA ASN A 19 1.48 2.67 1.95
C ASN A 19 1.92 2.90 0.49
N THR A 20 3.23 2.75 0.24
CA THR A 20 3.77 2.68 -1.12
C THR A 20 3.70 1.26 -1.66
N ALA A 21 3.66 1.12 -2.99
CA ALA A 21 3.70 -0.19 -3.64
C ALA A 21 5.04 -0.90 -3.36
N GLY A 22 5.02 -2.10 -2.80
CA GLY A 22 6.20 -2.94 -2.64
C GLY A 22 6.38 -3.57 -1.25
N PRO A 23 6.42 -2.76 -0.18
CA PRO A 23 6.58 -3.23 1.19
C PRO A 23 5.23 -3.54 1.86
N ALA A 24 5.11 -4.75 2.43
CA ALA A 24 3.96 -5.18 3.22
C ALA A 24 2.60 -5.04 2.50
N ASP A 25 2.55 -5.37 1.22
CA ASP A 25 1.36 -5.22 0.37
C ASP A 25 1.21 -6.35 -0.67
N VAL A 26 1.80 -7.52 -0.41
CA VAL A 26 1.87 -8.65 -1.35
C VAL A 26 0.75 -9.66 -1.11
N THR A 27 0.46 -9.95 0.16
CA THR A 27 -0.50 -10.97 0.57
C THR A 27 -1.76 -10.34 1.16
N LEU A 28 -2.89 -11.05 1.07
CA LEU A 28 -4.15 -10.58 1.65
C LEU A 28 -4.01 -10.21 3.14
N LYS A 29 -3.27 -11.02 3.90
CA LYS A 29 -3.03 -10.77 5.33
C LYS A 29 -2.33 -9.43 5.58
N GLU A 30 -1.37 -9.06 4.74
CA GLU A 30 -0.70 -7.76 4.85
C GLU A 30 -1.66 -6.60 4.48
N LEU A 31 -2.44 -6.77 3.41
CA LEU A 31 -3.45 -5.79 2.99
C LEU A 31 -4.52 -5.56 4.07
N GLU A 32 -4.95 -6.63 4.76
CA GLU A 32 -5.89 -6.52 5.89
C GLU A 32 -5.31 -5.73 7.07
N VAL A 33 -4.00 -5.78 7.29
CA VAL A 33 -3.33 -4.96 8.32
C VAL A 33 -3.40 -3.49 7.93
N ILE A 34 -3.12 -3.15 6.67
CA ILE A 34 -3.23 -1.77 6.18
C ILE A 34 -4.70 -1.30 6.24
N GLY A 35 -5.64 -2.13 5.80
CA GLY A 35 -7.07 -1.80 5.79
C GLY A 35 -7.70 -1.60 7.17
N LYS A 36 -7.09 -2.14 8.23
CA LYS A 36 -7.48 -1.91 9.63
C LYS A 36 -6.73 -0.74 10.30
N SER A 37 -5.77 -0.14 9.59
CA SER A 37 -4.98 0.99 10.09
C SER A 37 -5.72 2.33 9.90
N LYS A 38 -5.04 3.45 10.22
CA LYS A 38 -5.53 4.81 9.92
C LYS A 38 -5.20 5.27 8.49
N SER A 39 -4.68 4.38 7.64
CA SER A 39 -4.44 4.66 6.21
C SER A 39 -5.75 4.94 5.49
N SER A 40 -5.77 5.92 4.58
CA SER A 40 -6.96 6.20 3.76
C SER A 40 -7.01 5.43 2.44
N ALA A 41 -5.89 4.83 2.03
CA ALA A 41 -5.81 4.04 0.81
C ALA A 41 -4.89 2.82 1.00
N ILE A 42 -4.95 1.88 0.07
CA ILE A 42 -4.03 0.74 0.01
C ILE A 42 -3.46 0.69 -1.40
N THR A 43 -2.14 0.79 -1.51
CA THR A 43 -1.45 0.50 -2.76
C THR A 43 -1.02 -0.97 -2.72
N MET A 44 -1.49 -1.80 -3.64
CA MET A 44 -1.06 -3.20 -3.70
C MET A 44 0.31 -3.32 -4.35
N LYS A 45 0.99 -4.44 -4.09
CA LYS A 45 2.25 -4.79 -4.75
C LYS A 45 2.08 -4.69 -6.26
N SER A 46 2.99 -3.98 -6.93
CA SER A 46 3.01 -3.92 -8.40
C SER A 46 3.01 -5.33 -8.98
N CYS A 47 1.94 -5.66 -9.70
CA CYS A 47 1.74 -6.98 -10.28
C CYS A 47 2.25 -7.03 -11.72
N THR A 48 2.57 -8.25 -12.15
CA THR A 48 2.74 -8.61 -13.55
C THR A 48 1.54 -9.45 -13.99
N LEU A 49 1.43 -9.71 -15.30
CA LEU A 49 0.36 -10.57 -15.83
C LEU A 49 0.31 -11.94 -15.12
N GLU A 50 1.49 -12.52 -14.90
CA GLU A 50 1.67 -13.79 -14.18
C GLU A 50 2.45 -13.58 -12.87
N GLN A 51 2.28 -14.48 -11.90
CA GLN A 51 2.99 -14.40 -10.62
C GLN A 51 4.52 -14.55 -10.79
N ARG A 52 5.30 -13.76 -10.05
CA ARG A 52 6.77 -13.84 -10.06
C ARG A 52 7.34 -14.08 -8.66
N LYS A 53 8.37 -14.93 -8.57
CA LYS A 53 9.14 -15.19 -7.33
C LYS A 53 10.01 -14.01 -6.88
N GLY A 54 10.40 -13.14 -7.82
CA GLY A 54 11.37 -12.08 -7.61
C GLY A 54 12.83 -12.59 -7.66
N ASN A 55 13.78 -11.69 -7.37
CA ASN A 55 15.21 -12.01 -7.38
C ASN A 55 15.62 -12.91 -6.19
N PRO A 56 16.76 -13.62 -6.28
CA PRO A 56 17.35 -14.37 -5.16
C PRO A 56 17.62 -13.48 -3.94
N GLU A 57 17.67 -14.09 -2.76
CA GLU A 57 17.97 -13.41 -1.49
C GLU A 57 19.49 -13.42 -1.20
N PRO A 58 20.03 -12.41 -0.50
CA PRO A 58 19.35 -11.23 0.04
C PRO A 58 19.00 -10.20 -1.05
N ARG A 59 17.83 -9.57 -0.93
CA ARG A 59 17.28 -8.63 -1.94
C ARG A 59 16.76 -7.32 -1.36
N TYR A 60 16.98 -7.12 -0.07
CA TYR A 60 16.68 -5.92 0.68
C TYR A 60 17.72 -5.82 1.79
N ALA A 61 18.22 -4.60 2.06
CA ALA A 61 19.28 -4.31 3.02
C ALA A 61 18.83 -3.20 3.97
#